data_AF-A0AAP5TBS7-F1
#
_entry.id   AF-A0AAP5TBS7-F1
#
_cell.length_a   1.000
_cell.length_b   1.000
_cell.length_c   1.000
_cell.angle_alpha   90.00
_cell.angle_beta   90.00
_cell.angle_gamma   90.00
#
_symmetry.space_group_name_H-M   'P 1'
#
loop_
_entity.id
_entity.type
_entity.pdbx_description
1 polymer ?
#
loop_
_entity_poly.entity_id
_entity_poly.type
_entity_poly.pdbx_seq_one_letter_code
_entity_poly.pdbx_strand_id
1 'polypeptide(L)'
;MKTNLISSIIFGRINKFPLNSFPEFEKILNLENNNYEDKRKLPEFQKLVKSIELLSPKMYENLRKVKWIDEKLLNPLWKYSIRGMYRATPLGDLASVFNDRSDSNLNFDIQSEQNPRFFRRMRLQCGYW
;
A
#
# COMPACT_ATOMS: atom_id res chain seq x y z
N MET A 1 -36.76 11.90 -23.76
CA MET A 1 -36.98 11.30 -22.43
C MET A 1 -35.71 11.53 -21.61
N LYS A 2 -35.78 12.30 -20.51
CA LYS A 2 -34.66 12.47 -19.59
C LYS A 2 -34.69 11.29 -18.61
N THR A 3 -33.68 10.43 -18.65
CA THR A 3 -33.49 9.40 -17.63
C THR A 3 -33.07 10.12 -16.34
N ASN A 4 -33.94 10.12 -15.34
CA ASN A 4 -33.56 10.48 -13.99
C ASN A 4 -32.57 9.41 -13.51
N LEU A 5 -31.27 9.74 -13.54
CA LEU A 5 -30.23 8.95 -12.89
C LEU A 5 -30.53 8.99 -11.39
N ILE A 6 -31.11 7.90 -10.87
CA ILE A 6 -31.27 7.69 -9.44
C ILE A 6 -29.86 7.74 -8.85
N SER A 7 -29.64 8.60 -7.86
CA SER A 7 -28.37 8.75 -7.14
C SER A 7 -27.91 7.37 -6.64
N SER A 8 -26.96 6.75 -7.34
CA SER A 8 -26.37 5.49 -6.94
C SER A 8 -25.40 5.73 -5.79
N ILE A 9 -25.44 4.89 -4.75
CA ILE A 9 -24.41 4.89 -3.70
C ILE A 9 -23.06 4.59 -4.36
N ILE A 10 -22.09 5.50 -4.20
CA ILE A 10 -20.73 5.30 -4.69
C ILE A 10 -19.88 4.81 -3.51
N PHE A 11 -19.08 3.78 -3.75
CA PHE A 11 -18.11 3.29 -2.77
C PHE A 11 -16.73 3.87 -3.08
N GLY A 12 -16.35 4.89 -2.32
CA GLY A 12 -15.00 5.41 -2.33
C GLY A 12 -14.02 4.43 -1.68
N ARG A 13 -12.75 4.47 -2.10
CA ARG A 13 -11.69 3.59 -1.60
C ARG A 13 -10.46 4.42 -1.25
N ILE A 14 -9.90 4.22 -0.06
CA ILE A 14 -8.70 4.91 0.42
C ILE A 14 -7.64 3.87 0.80
N ASN A 15 -6.42 4.10 0.32
CA ASN A 15 -5.25 3.33 0.66
C ASN A 15 -4.88 3.54 2.13
N LYS A 16 -4.39 2.49 2.80
CA LYS A 16 -3.99 2.58 4.21
C LYS A 16 -2.79 3.52 4.40
N PHE A 17 -1.85 3.49 3.47
CA PHE A 17 -0.66 4.33 3.49
C PHE A 17 -0.78 5.43 2.43
N PRO A 18 -0.45 6.69 2.75
CA PRO A 18 -0.42 7.73 1.75
C PRO A 18 0.79 7.54 0.82
N LEU A 19 0.69 8.04 -0.42
CA LEU A 19 1.74 7.89 -1.43
C LEU A 19 3.09 8.51 -1.01
N ASN A 20 3.05 9.54 -0.17
CA ASN A 20 4.24 10.20 0.37
C ASN A 20 4.96 9.39 1.46
N SER A 21 4.43 8.26 1.93
CA SER A 21 5.12 7.34 2.85
C SER A 21 6.20 6.49 2.18
N PHE A 22 6.33 6.51 0.85
CA PHE A 22 7.30 5.68 0.14
C PHE A 22 8.76 5.87 0.62
N PRO A 23 9.28 7.11 0.80
CA PRO A 23 10.65 7.31 1.30
C PRO A 23 10.86 6.80 2.73
N GLU A 24 9.79 6.75 3.53
CA GLU A 24 9.82 6.21 4.88
C GLU A 24 9.94 4.68 4.82
N PHE A 25 9.16 4.02 3.96
CA PHE A 25 9.31 2.59 3.71
C PHE A 25 10.66 2.22 3.09
N GLU A 26 11.26 3.08 2.25
CA GLU A 26 12.64 2.87 1.76
C GLU A 26 13.65 2.81 2.90
N LYS A 27 13.53 3.70 3.90
CA LYS A 27 14.41 3.69 5.07
C LYS A 27 14.14 2.49 5.98
N ILE A 28 12.87 2.18 6.24
CA ILE A 28 12.46 1.09 7.13
C ILE A 28 12.82 -0.28 6.52
N LEU A 29 12.65 -0.44 5.22
CA LEU A 29 12.85 -1.70 4.49
C LEU A 29 14.16 -1.70 3.68
N ASN A 30 15.19 -1.02 4.19
CA ASN A 30 16.57 -1.16 3.70
C ASN A 30 17.26 -2.36 4.37
N LEU A 31 18.16 -3.00 3.61
CA LEU A 31 19.00 -4.12 4.05
C LEU A 31 20.09 -3.70 5.05
N GLU A 32 20.58 -2.46 4.96
CA GLU A 32 21.69 -1.96 5.79
C GLU A 32 21.35 -1.91 7.28
N ASN A 33 20.06 -1.74 7.62
CA ASN A 33 19.58 -1.76 8.99
C ASN A 33 18.42 -2.75 9.13
N ASN A 34 18.72 -4.05 9.21
CA ASN A 34 17.75 -5.15 9.14
C ASN A 34 17.32 -5.76 10.49
N ASN A 35 17.70 -5.14 11.60
CA ASN A 35 17.32 -5.63 12.91
C ASN A 35 15.80 -5.51 13.11
N TYR A 36 15.13 -6.63 13.37
CA TYR A 36 13.68 -6.66 13.56
C TYR A 36 13.25 -5.87 14.80
N GLU A 37 14.02 -5.94 15.88
CA GLU A 37 13.73 -5.27 17.15
C GLU A 37 13.79 -3.75 17.04
N ASP A 38 14.59 -3.23 16.12
CA ASP A 38 14.67 -1.80 15.87
C ASP A 38 13.55 -1.36 14.92
N LYS A 39 13.27 -2.14 13.87
CA LYS A 39 12.15 -1.87 12.95
C LYS A 39 10.79 -1.92 13.63
N ARG A 40 10.56 -2.85 14.56
CA ARG A 40 9.27 -2.98 15.28
C ARG A 40 8.91 -1.78 16.17
N LYS A 41 9.88 -0.91 16.47
CA LYS A 41 9.64 0.34 17.20
C LYS A 41 9.10 1.45 16.28
N LEU A 42 9.23 1.30 14.96
CA LEU A 42 8.85 2.31 13.99
C LEU A 42 7.34 2.26 13.70
N PRO A 43 6.61 3.39 13.76
CA PRO A 43 5.16 3.42 13.61
C PRO A 43 4.64 2.81 12.29
N GLU A 44 5.23 3.17 11.15
CA GLU A 44 4.80 2.65 9.85
C GLU A 44 5.06 1.15 9.69
N PHE A 45 6.15 0.66 10.29
CA PHE A 45 6.42 -0.77 10.34
C PHE A 45 5.40 -1.50 11.20
N GLN A 46 5.00 -0.96 12.35
CA GLN A 46 3.95 -1.54 13.19
C GLN A 46 2.60 -1.63 12.44
N LYS A 47 2.21 -0.58 11.72
CA LYS A 47 0.99 -0.58 10.88
C LYS A 47 1.06 -1.65 9.79
N LEU A 48 2.21 -1.79 9.14
CA LEU A 48 2.44 -2.82 8.13
C LEU A 48 2.36 -4.23 8.73
N VAL A 49 3.01 -4.46 9.87
CA VAL A 49 3.02 -5.76 10.56
C VAL A 49 1.61 -6.19 10.99
N LYS A 50 0.79 -5.26 11.52
CA LYS A 50 -0.63 -5.55 11.82
C LYS A 50 -1.40 -5.98 10.56
N SER A 51 -1.15 -5.32 9.43
CA SER A 51 -1.77 -5.71 8.16
C SER A 51 -1.32 -7.10 7.71
N ILE A 52 -0.05 -7.46 7.95
CA ILE A 52 0.51 -8.78 7.63
C ILE A 52 -0.04 -9.87 8.55
N GLU A 53 -0.21 -9.59 9.83
CA GLU A 53 -0.85 -10.51 10.78
C GLU A 53 -2.24 -10.94 10.29
N LEU A 54 -3.03 -9.99 9.78
CA LEU A 54 -4.36 -10.26 9.24
C LEU A 54 -4.33 -11.00 7.89
N LEU A 55 -3.43 -10.61 6.98
CA LEU A 55 -3.44 -11.11 5.60
C LEU A 55 -2.62 -12.39 5.40
N SER A 56 -1.57 -12.58 6.20
CA SER A 56 -0.65 -13.70 6.11
C SER A 56 -0.12 -14.09 7.50
N PRO A 57 -0.95 -14.76 8.33
CA PRO A 57 -0.55 -15.16 9.68
C PRO A 57 0.74 -15.98 9.72
N LYS A 58 0.96 -16.86 8.73
CA LYS A 58 2.19 -17.66 8.61
C LYS A 58 3.44 -16.80 8.40
N MET A 59 3.34 -15.73 7.61
CA MET A 59 4.44 -14.80 7.41
C MET A 59 4.71 -13.99 8.69
N TYR A 60 3.66 -13.54 9.37
CA TYR A 60 3.77 -12.85 10.65
C TYR A 60 4.49 -13.73 11.70
N GLU A 61 4.11 -15.00 11.80
CA GLU A 61 4.77 -15.97 12.69
C GLU A 61 6.25 -16.16 12.38
N ASN A 62 6.63 -16.17 11.10
CA ASN A 62 8.03 -16.22 10.71
C ASN A 62 8.75 -14.92 11.07
N LEU A 63 8.12 -13.77 10.85
CA LEU A 63 8.69 -12.46 11.09
C LEU A 63 9.00 -12.21 12.57
N ARG A 64 8.11 -12.63 13.49
CA ARG A 64 8.33 -12.46 14.94
C ARG A 64 9.41 -13.37 15.53
N LYS A 65 9.79 -14.43 14.82
CA LYS A 65 10.80 -15.41 15.27
C LYS A 65 12.21 -15.02 14.87
N VAL A 66 12.36 -14.07 13.93
CA VAL A 66 13.67 -13.67 13.43
C VAL A 66 14.22 -12.47 14.19
N LYS A 67 15.52 -12.49 14.46
CA LYS A 67 16.25 -11.31 14.96
C LYS A 67 16.59 -10.33 13.83
N TRP A 68 16.85 -10.87 12.63
CA TRP A 68 17.24 -10.13 11.44
C TRP A 68 16.29 -10.47 10.30
N ILE A 69 15.80 -9.45 9.60
CA ILE A 69 14.96 -9.63 8.42
C ILE A 69 15.87 -9.92 7.23
N ASP A 70 15.73 -11.11 6.63
CA ASP A 70 16.44 -11.47 5.41
C ASP A 70 15.72 -10.98 4.15
N GLU A 71 16.35 -11.13 2.98
CA GLU A 71 15.74 -10.76 1.70
C GLU A 71 14.43 -11.51 1.41
N LYS A 72 14.31 -12.76 1.89
CA LYS A 72 13.12 -13.59 1.70
C LYS A 72 11.91 -13.03 2.43
N LEU A 73 12.09 -12.40 3.59
CA LEU A 73 11.04 -11.70 4.32
C LEU A 73 10.88 -10.24 3.88
N LEU A 74 11.98 -9.58 3.50
CA LEU A 74 11.99 -8.19 3.06
C LEU A 74 11.19 -7.99 1.76
N ASN A 75 11.35 -8.89 0.79
CA ASN A 75 10.63 -8.79 -0.49
C ASN A 75 9.10 -8.83 -0.33
N PRO A 76 8.52 -9.78 0.42
CA PRO A 76 7.11 -9.74 0.78
C PRO A 76 6.70 -8.47 1.55
N LEU A 77 7.50 -7.99 2.51
CA LEU A 77 7.22 -6.75 3.24
C LEU A 77 7.08 -5.56 2.28
N TRP A 78 8.01 -5.44 1.32
CA TRP A 78 7.96 -4.45 0.25
C TRP A 78 6.71 -4.56 -0.61
N LYS A 79 6.30 -5.78 -0.97
CA LYS A 79 5.08 -5.98 -1.75
C LYS A 79 3.84 -5.52 -1.00
N TYR A 80 3.76 -5.78 0.30
CA TYR A 80 2.64 -5.34 1.12
C TYR A 80 2.61 -3.83 1.36
N SER A 81 3.78 -3.18 1.55
CA SER A 81 3.84 -1.72 1.67
C SER A 81 3.42 -1.03 0.38
N ILE A 82 3.97 -1.45 -0.76
CA ILE A 82 3.60 -0.93 -2.09
C ILE A 82 2.12 -1.16 -2.35
N ARG A 83 1.59 -2.35 -2.02
CA ARG A 83 0.17 -2.63 -2.17
C ARG A 83 -0.69 -1.65 -1.37
N GLY A 84 -0.37 -1.45 -0.09
CA GLY A 84 -1.12 -0.53 0.78
C GLY A 84 -0.98 0.95 0.42
N MET A 85 0.00 1.33 -0.42
CA MET A 85 0.16 2.70 -0.93
C MET A 85 -0.50 2.93 -2.30
N TYR A 86 -0.48 1.94 -3.20
CA TYR A 86 -0.82 2.12 -4.62
C TYR A 86 -2.08 1.39 -5.06
N ARG A 87 -2.57 0.38 -4.31
CA ARG A 87 -3.73 -0.41 -4.72
C ARG A 87 -4.90 -0.17 -3.80
N ALA A 88 -5.85 0.65 -4.29
CA ALA A 88 -7.11 0.93 -3.60
C ALA A 88 -8.09 -0.25 -3.63
N THR A 89 -7.73 -1.40 -4.20
CA THR A 89 -8.55 -2.61 -4.14
C THR A 89 -8.71 -3.05 -2.68
N PRO A 90 -9.95 -3.13 -2.15
CA PRO A 90 -10.19 -3.51 -0.76
C PRO A 90 -9.59 -4.90 -0.50
N LEU A 91 -8.63 -4.98 0.42
CA LEU A 91 -8.02 -6.24 0.85
C LEU A 91 -7.60 -6.11 2.30
N GLY A 92 -8.36 -6.75 3.19
CA GLY A 92 -8.15 -6.67 4.63
C GLY A 92 -7.98 -5.21 5.07
N ASP A 93 -6.91 -4.95 5.80
CA ASP A 93 -6.59 -3.65 6.38
C ASP A 93 -5.58 -2.82 5.54
N LEU A 94 -5.45 -3.12 4.23
CA LEU A 94 -4.58 -2.36 3.30
C LEU A 94 -5.30 -1.26 2.51
N ALA A 95 -6.63 -1.32 2.45
CA ALA A 95 -7.46 -0.27 1.88
C ALA A 95 -8.83 -0.29 2.54
N SER A 96 -9.35 0.89 2.86
CA SER A 96 -10.66 1.11 3.47
C SER A 96 -11.68 1.50 2.42
N VAL A 97 -12.92 1.09 2.62
CA VAL A 97 -14.07 1.49 1.80
C VAL A 97 -14.92 2.47 2.61
N PHE A 98 -15.36 3.54 1.97
CA PHE A 98 -16.30 4.48 2.56
C PHE A 98 -17.46 4.71 1.59
N ASN A 99 -18.64 4.99 2.15
CA ASN A 99 -19.80 5.35 1.36
C ASN A 99 -19.73 6.83 1.06
N ASP A 100 -19.67 7.17 -0.21
CA ASP A 100 -19.85 8.53 -0.67
C ASP A 100 -21.26 8.66 -1.26
N ARG A 101 -22.06 9.51 -0.64
CA ARG A 101 -23.35 9.92 -1.21
C ARG A 101 -23.07 11.16 -2.04
N SER A 102 -22.56 10.96 -3.25
CA SER A 102 -22.32 12.07 -4.16
C SER A 102 -23.62 12.51 -4.83
N ASP A 103 -24.12 13.68 -4.47
CA ASP A 103 -25.12 14.41 -5.26
C ASP A 103 -24.46 14.89 -6.57
N SER A 104 -24.55 14.08 -7.62
CA SER A 104 -24.41 14.44 -9.06
C SER A 104 -23.22 15.26 -9.58
N ASN A 105 -22.27 15.73 -8.77
CA ASN A 105 -21.12 16.54 -9.22
C ASN A 105 -19.79 15.81 -8.95
N LEU A 106 -19.54 14.73 -9.69
CA LEU A 106 -18.21 14.11 -9.78
C LEU A 106 -17.32 14.96 -10.70
N ASN A 107 -16.78 16.06 -10.18
CA ASN A 107 -15.59 16.67 -10.78
C ASN A 107 -14.38 15.82 -10.40
N PHE A 108 -13.94 14.96 -11.32
CA PHE A 108 -12.66 14.29 -11.21
C PHE A 108 -11.55 15.31 -11.45
N ASP A 109 -11.02 15.91 -10.39
CA ASP A 109 -9.76 16.63 -10.47
C ASP A 109 -8.62 15.61 -10.65
N ILE A 110 -8.35 15.28 -11.91
CA ILE A 110 -7.18 14.53 -12.33
C ILE A 110 -5.98 15.50 -12.28
N GLN A 111 -5.58 15.88 -11.06
CA GLN A 111 -4.30 16.53 -10.78
C GLN A 111 -3.46 15.70 -9.80
N SER A 112 -3.49 14.37 -9.95
CA SER A 112 -2.40 13.56 -9.42
C SER A 112 -1.16 13.82 -10.29
N GLU A 113 -0.19 14.56 -9.77
CA GLU A 113 1.13 14.75 -10.39
C GLU A 113 1.68 13.41 -10.89
N GLN A 114 1.53 13.16 -12.18
CA GLN A 114 2.17 12.03 -12.84
C GLN A 114 3.66 12.35 -12.91
N ASN A 115 4.44 11.90 -11.93
CA ASN A 115 5.89 12.02 -11.99
C ASN A 115 6.41 11.08 -13.11
N PRO A 116 6.80 11.61 -14.29
CA PRO A 116 7.06 10.78 -15.48
C PRO A 116 8.35 9.97 -15.35
N ARG A 117 9.16 10.23 -14.31
CA ARG A 117 10.42 9.52 -14.06
C ARG A 117 10.23 8.10 -13.53
N PHE A 118 9.07 7.78 -12.95
CA PHE A 118 8.85 6.46 -12.34
C PHE A 118 8.56 5.37 -13.38
N PHE A 119 7.78 5.69 -14.43
CA PHE A 119 7.45 4.73 -15.50
C PHE A 119 8.65 4.36 -16.38
N ARG A 120 9.69 5.21 -16.46
CA ARG A 120 10.93 4.87 -17.18
C ARG A 120 11.78 3.82 -16.47
N ARG A 121 11.74 3.73 -15.13
CA ARG A 121 12.56 2.76 -14.38
C ARG A 121 11.95 1.36 -14.35
N MET A 122 10.62 1.23 -14.29
CA MET A 122 9.97 -0.10 -14.36
C MET A 122 10.08 -0.75 -15.75
N ARG A 123 10.14 0.06 -16.83
CA ARG A 123 10.28 -0.48 -18.20
C ARG A 123 11.66 -1.09 -18.49
N LEU A 124 12.68 -0.75 -17.70
CA LEU A 124 14.04 -1.25 -17.88
C LEU A 124 14.40 -2.43 -16.96
N GLN A 125 13.58 -2.75 -15.96
CA GLN A 125 13.81 -3.90 -15.06
C GLN A 125 12.88 -5.08 -15.33
N CYS A 126 11.73 -4.88 -15.98
CA CYS A 126 10.91 -5.97 -16.48
C CYS A 126 11.23 -6.20 -17.96
N GLY A 127 12.34 -6.90 -18.23
CA GLY A 127 12.58 -7.48 -19.54
C GLY A 127 11.46 -8.46 -19.88
N TYR A 128 10.61 -8.07 -20.82
CA TYR A 128 9.69 -8.96 -21.51
C TYR A 128 10.06 -8.94 -22.99
N TRP A 129 10.33 -10.14 -23.50
CA TRP A 129 10.17 -10.49 -24.92
C TRP A 129 8.69 -10.37 -25.31
#